data_AF-A0A0F9A7Y1-F1
#
_entry.id   AF-A0A0F9A7Y1-F1
#
_cell.length_a   1.000
_cell.length_b   1.000
_cell.length_c   1.000
_cell.angle_alpha   90.00
_cell.angle_beta   90.00
_cell.angle_gamma   90.00
#
_symmetry.space_group_name_H-M   'P 1'
#
loop_
_entity.id
_entity.type
_entity.pdbx_description
1 polymer ?
#
loop_
_entity_poly.entity_id
_entity_poly.type
_entity_poly.pdbx_seq_one_letter_code
_entity_poly.pdbx_strand_id
1 'polypeptide(L)'
;VFMGILGKSFAPKLAPLIAKLESTGAVPPELQPHLDEIKNPTGEIAAVLGQSAAGGLVGGSIGKLSDAILLPLAYAINSVTQNVILNESQYMTLWLRGVISSEEFEEKMSFLGHNTGDVAQLKELTQIRLDPNTISKLWLRNKTKWEHLWKDLADSGVDPDRIIALQEAAFSNPSPQDVVFFMGKEAFEEDSVTRYGLDAEFDRLDLSWFERAGVKEDLAKLYWRSHWQHPAFREMTTLLHRGEITPDDMSDWYRLVEIPPHWRDKLTSISWDLPNRIELRMMARFGLVDKEFLVEQLKNVGLREDFRDIAADMMLVMGIRTDLSTRYSKGWLDAAGVREEINKSGLSDDIGSRLFQWIVKNTGTDRVEKERDLTK
;
A
#
# COMPACT_ATOMS: atom_id res chain seq x y z
N VAL A 1 -17.41 -71.98 46.98
CA VAL A 1 -17.73 -73.05 46.00
C VAL A 1 -18.06 -72.48 44.63
N PHE A 2 -19.04 -71.56 44.50
CA PHE A 2 -19.45 -70.97 43.20
C PHE A 2 -18.31 -70.26 42.43
N MET A 3 -17.52 -69.41 43.10
CA MET A 3 -16.36 -68.74 42.49
C MET A 3 -15.22 -69.69 42.08
N GLY A 4 -14.99 -70.77 42.84
CA GLY A 4 -13.99 -71.78 42.51
C GLY A 4 -14.37 -72.66 41.31
N ILE A 5 -15.67 -72.83 41.06
CA ILE A 5 -16.21 -73.52 39.88
C ILE A 5 -16.13 -72.61 38.64
N LEU A 6 -16.43 -71.32 38.80
CA LEU A 6 -16.25 -70.31 37.75
C LEU A 6 -14.80 -70.19 37.30
N GLY A 7 -13.85 -70.08 38.23
CA GLY A 7 -12.41 -70.03 37.90
C GLY A 7 -11.92 -71.26 37.14
N LYS A 8 -12.32 -72.47 37.57
CA LYS A 8 -11.94 -73.73 36.90
C LYS A 8 -12.59 -73.92 35.53
N SER A 9 -13.77 -73.35 35.30
CA SER A 9 -14.48 -73.38 34.01
C SER A 9 -13.91 -72.39 32.98
N PHE A 10 -13.43 -71.23 33.45
CA PHE A 10 -12.84 -70.19 32.59
C PHE A 10 -11.34 -70.36 32.34
N ALA A 11 -10.59 -70.99 33.27
CA ALA A 11 -9.15 -71.19 33.15
C ALA A 11 -8.72 -71.86 31.81
N PRO A 12 -9.38 -72.94 31.31
CA PRO A 12 -9.02 -73.53 30.01
C PRO A 12 -9.28 -72.58 28.83
N LYS A 13 -10.25 -71.66 28.96
CA LYS A 13 -10.60 -70.69 27.92
C LYS A 13 -9.68 -69.46 27.92
N LEU A 14 -9.10 -69.12 29.08
CA LEU A 14 -8.15 -68.03 29.24
C LEU A 14 -6.70 -68.48 29.01
N ALA A 15 -6.39 -69.76 29.19
CA ALA A 15 -5.04 -70.31 28.99
C ALA A 15 -4.41 -69.97 27.62
N PRO A 16 -5.13 -69.99 26.48
CA PRO A 16 -4.57 -69.57 25.18
C PRO A 16 -4.20 -68.08 25.14
N LEU A 17 -5.00 -67.21 25.76
CA LEU A 17 -4.74 -65.77 25.82
C LEU A 17 -3.54 -65.48 26.73
N ILE A 18 -3.44 -66.16 27.86
CA ILE A 18 -2.33 -66.01 28.81
C ILE A 18 -1.03 -66.53 28.19
N ALA A 19 -1.06 -67.67 27.50
CA ALA A 19 0.11 -68.17 26.76
C ALA A 19 0.57 -67.19 25.67
N LYS A 20 -0.38 -66.56 24.96
CA LYS A 20 -0.08 -65.50 23.99
C LYS A 20 0.53 -64.27 24.67
N LEU A 21 0.05 -63.88 25.86
CA LEU A 21 0.60 -62.77 26.64
C LEU A 21 2.05 -63.03 27.06
N GLU A 22 2.32 -64.20 27.63
CA GLU A 22 3.68 -64.57 28.06
C GLU A 22 4.65 -64.69 26.90
N SER A 23 4.19 -65.17 25.73
CA SER A 23 5.03 -65.27 24.54
C SER A 23 5.55 -63.91 24.02
N THR A 24 4.93 -62.80 24.42
CA THR A 24 5.39 -61.45 24.05
C THR A 24 6.55 -60.95 24.89
N GLY A 25 6.82 -61.56 26.06
CA GLY A 25 7.79 -61.06 27.02
C GLY A 25 7.44 -59.71 27.66
N ALA A 26 6.26 -59.16 27.37
CA ALA A 26 5.79 -57.87 27.90
C ALA A 26 5.12 -57.97 29.28
N VAL A 27 5.03 -59.18 29.84
CA VAL A 27 4.51 -59.43 31.19
C VAL A 27 5.62 -59.13 32.20
N PRO A 28 5.43 -58.15 33.10
CA PRO A 28 6.36 -57.92 34.20
C PRO A 28 6.57 -59.20 35.03
N PRO A 29 7.80 -59.52 35.45
CA PRO A 29 8.07 -60.71 36.26
C PRO A 29 7.23 -60.80 37.53
N GLU A 30 6.84 -59.65 38.11
CA GLU A 30 5.99 -59.61 39.30
C GLU A 30 4.55 -60.11 39.05
N LEU A 31 4.10 -60.14 37.80
CA LEU A 31 2.75 -60.59 37.41
C LEU A 31 2.70 -62.07 36.98
N GLN A 32 3.85 -62.71 36.78
CA GLN A 32 3.94 -64.12 36.37
C GLN A 32 3.25 -65.09 37.37
N PRO A 33 3.40 -64.94 38.70
CA PRO A 33 2.70 -65.77 39.67
C PRO A 33 1.18 -65.64 39.55
N HIS A 34 0.69 -64.45 39.17
CA HIS A 34 -0.73 -64.21 39.02
C HIS A 34 -1.31 -64.86 37.75
N LEU A 35 -0.58 -64.83 36.65
CA LEU A 35 -0.98 -65.50 35.41
C LEU A 35 -0.97 -67.03 35.55
N ASP A 36 0.01 -67.57 36.27
CA ASP A 36 0.12 -69.00 36.55
C ASP A 36 -1.03 -69.50 37.42
N GLU A 37 -1.48 -68.71 38.38
CA GLU A 37 -2.66 -69.02 39.19
C GLU A 37 -3.98 -68.88 38.39
N ILE A 38 -4.09 -67.96 37.42
CA ILE A 38 -5.27 -67.92 36.53
C ILE A 38 -5.33 -69.14 35.61
N LYS A 39 -4.18 -69.64 35.14
CA LYS A 39 -4.09 -70.90 34.37
C LYS A 39 -4.42 -72.12 35.22
N ASN A 40 -3.97 -72.14 36.47
CA ASN A 40 -4.10 -73.25 37.40
C ASN A 40 -4.66 -72.76 38.76
N PRO A 41 -5.98 -72.54 38.88
CA PRO A 41 -6.56 -71.87 40.04
C PRO A 41 -6.39 -72.68 41.34
N THR A 42 -5.53 -72.20 42.23
CA THR A 42 -5.26 -72.74 43.58
C THR A 42 -6.04 -72.02 44.70
N GLY A 43 -6.45 -70.76 44.51
CA GLY A 43 -7.53 -70.12 45.28
C GLY A 43 -7.27 -68.72 45.84
N GLU A 44 -6.06 -68.18 45.77
CA GLU A 44 -5.66 -66.85 46.29
C GLU A 44 -6.12 -65.70 45.39
N ILE A 45 -5.98 -65.79 44.06
CA ILE A 45 -6.47 -64.78 43.11
C ILE A 45 -7.99 -64.68 43.07
N ALA A 46 -8.71 -65.78 43.34
CA ALA A 46 -10.16 -65.74 43.48
C ALA A 46 -10.59 -64.84 44.66
N ALA A 47 -9.76 -64.71 45.70
CA ALA A 47 -9.99 -63.80 46.81
C ALA A 47 -9.66 -62.34 46.46
N VAL A 48 -8.57 -62.10 45.72
CA VAL A 48 -8.17 -60.76 45.25
C VAL A 48 -9.16 -60.20 44.21
N LEU A 49 -9.52 -60.98 43.20
CA LEU A 49 -10.52 -60.62 42.18
C LEU A 49 -11.94 -60.53 42.79
N GLY A 50 -12.23 -61.38 43.78
CA GLY A 50 -13.49 -61.32 44.53
C GLY A 50 -13.62 -60.06 45.38
N GLN A 51 -12.53 -59.57 45.97
CA GLN A 51 -12.50 -58.30 46.70
C GLN A 51 -12.50 -57.08 45.78
N SER A 52 -11.80 -57.12 44.64
CA SER A 52 -11.80 -56.02 43.67
C SER A 52 -13.14 -55.86 42.95
N ALA A 53 -13.85 -56.96 42.67
CA ALA A 53 -15.20 -56.92 42.11
C ALA A 53 -16.27 -56.49 43.13
N ALA A 54 -16.05 -56.73 44.43
CA ALA A 54 -16.94 -56.29 45.50
C ALA A 54 -16.70 -54.83 45.94
N GLY A 55 -15.52 -54.28 45.67
CA GLY A 55 -15.06 -52.98 46.16
C GLY A 55 -15.17 -51.84 45.15
N GLY A 56 -16.33 -51.65 44.52
CA GLY A 56 -16.56 -50.52 43.61
C GLY A 56 -16.63 -49.13 44.26
N LEU A 57 -16.36 -48.97 45.57
CA LEU A 57 -16.66 -47.72 46.30
C LEU A 57 -15.81 -47.49 47.57
N VAL A 58 -14.47 -47.63 47.51
CA VAL A 58 -13.58 -47.10 48.58
C VAL A 58 -12.41 -46.32 47.96
N GLY A 59 -12.58 -45.00 47.84
CA GLY A 59 -11.59 -44.05 47.36
C GLY A 59 -10.45 -43.81 48.35
N GLY A 60 -9.44 -44.69 48.35
CA GLY A 60 -8.21 -44.59 49.14
C GLY A 60 -7.09 -45.43 48.53
N SER A 61 -5.89 -45.42 49.15
CA SER A 61 -4.63 -46.06 48.71
C SER A 61 -4.72 -47.46 48.09
N ILE A 62 -5.77 -48.23 48.39
CA ILE A 62 -6.10 -49.53 47.79
C ILE A 62 -6.42 -49.39 46.28
N GLY A 63 -7.11 -48.32 45.85
CA GLY A 63 -7.34 -48.06 44.43
C GLY A 63 -6.05 -47.83 43.65
N LYS A 64 -5.07 -47.12 44.23
CA LYS A 64 -3.74 -46.91 43.63
C LYS A 64 -2.91 -48.19 43.55
N LEU A 65 -3.07 -49.11 44.51
CA LEU A 65 -2.40 -50.42 44.50
C LEU A 65 -3.01 -51.35 43.45
N SER A 66 -4.34 -51.35 43.34
CA SER A 66 -5.08 -52.07 42.30
C SER A 66 -4.74 -51.54 40.91
N ASP A 67 -4.67 -50.21 40.73
CA ASP A 67 -4.26 -49.60 39.46
C ASP A 67 -2.80 -49.95 39.11
N ALA A 68 -1.88 -49.97 40.08
CA ALA A 68 -0.48 -50.34 39.85
C ALA A 68 -0.29 -51.80 39.39
N ILE A 69 -1.19 -52.71 39.79
CA ILE A 69 -1.15 -54.14 39.41
C ILE A 69 -1.96 -54.40 38.14
N LEU A 70 -3.14 -53.79 38.01
CA LEU A 70 -4.06 -54.05 36.91
C LEU A 70 -3.73 -53.25 35.65
N LEU A 71 -3.11 -52.07 35.77
CA LEU A 71 -2.78 -51.25 34.60
C LEU A 71 -1.68 -51.86 33.72
N PRO A 72 -0.56 -52.41 34.25
CA PRO A 72 0.40 -53.15 33.43
C PRO A 72 -0.20 -54.41 32.80
N LEU A 73 -1.09 -55.12 33.52
CA LEU A 73 -1.81 -56.26 32.97
C LEU A 73 -2.77 -55.84 31.85
N ALA A 74 -3.49 -54.74 32.01
CA ALA A 74 -4.35 -54.15 30.98
C ALA A 74 -3.53 -53.72 29.76
N TYR A 75 -2.35 -53.10 29.95
CA TYR A 75 -1.46 -52.75 28.84
C TYR A 75 -0.89 -53.99 28.13
N ALA A 76 -0.51 -55.03 28.87
CA ALA A 76 -0.08 -56.30 28.27
C ALA A 76 -1.22 -56.92 27.44
N ILE A 77 -2.43 -56.98 27.99
CA ILE A 77 -3.63 -57.46 27.27
C ILE A 77 -3.90 -56.60 26.03
N ASN A 78 -3.84 -55.27 26.14
CA ASN A 78 -4.07 -54.36 25.02
C ASN A 78 -2.97 -54.49 23.94
N SER A 79 -1.72 -54.75 24.31
CA SER A 79 -0.63 -54.95 23.34
C SER A 79 -0.84 -56.20 22.47
N VAL A 80 -1.46 -57.23 23.03
CA VAL A 80 -1.69 -58.54 22.38
C VAL A 80 -3.02 -58.60 21.64
N THR A 81 -4.03 -57.92 22.16
CA THR A 81 -5.38 -57.91 21.61
C THR A 81 -5.62 -56.72 20.68
N GLN A 82 -4.85 -55.63 20.85
CA GLN A 82 -5.00 -54.37 20.11
C GLN A 82 -6.47 -53.91 20.08
N ASN A 83 -7.15 -54.09 21.21
CA ASN A 83 -8.57 -53.82 21.42
C ASN A 83 -8.90 -52.33 21.52
N VAL A 84 -7.90 -51.45 21.67
CA VAL A 84 -8.10 -50.00 21.62
C VAL A 84 -8.27 -49.58 20.17
N ILE A 85 -9.50 -49.25 19.81
CA ILE A 85 -9.85 -48.70 18.50
C ILE A 85 -9.80 -47.17 18.52
N LEU A 86 -9.72 -46.57 17.34
CA LEU A 86 -9.84 -45.11 17.22
C LEU A 86 -11.26 -44.65 17.58
N ASN A 87 -11.36 -43.45 18.13
CA ASN A 87 -12.65 -42.81 18.39
C ASN A 87 -13.19 -42.09 17.14
N GLU A 88 -14.40 -41.52 17.26
CA GLU A 88 -15.09 -40.80 16.17
C GLU A 88 -14.21 -39.70 15.59
N SER A 89 -13.65 -38.84 16.44
CA SER A 89 -12.84 -37.70 16.01
C SER A 89 -11.56 -38.11 15.27
N GLN A 90 -10.95 -39.23 15.66
CA GLN A 90 -9.77 -39.79 15.02
C GLN A 90 -10.11 -40.37 13.64
N TYR A 91 -11.15 -41.19 13.51
CA TYR A 91 -11.59 -41.70 12.21
C TYR A 91 -12.03 -40.58 11.27
N MET A 92 -12.71 -39.58 11.80
CA MET A 92 -13.15 -38.40 11.06
C MET A 92 -11.96 -37.59 10.53
N THR A 93 -10.90 -37.43 11.32
CA THR A 93 -9.65 -36.80 10.88
C THR A 93 -8.95 -37.60 9.78
N LEU A 94 -8.91 -38.93 9.89
CA LEU A 94 -8.34 -39.80 8.87
C LEU A 94 -9.12 -39.68 7.56
N TRP A 95 -10.46 -39.65 7.63
CA TRP A 95 -11.33 -39.47 6.47
C TRP A 95 -11.13 -38.10 5.81
N LEU A 96 -11.15 -37.01 6.58
CA LEU A 96 -10.92 -35.65 6.06
C LEU A 96 -9.54 -35.48 5.39
N ARG A 97 -8.54 -36.25 5.83
CA ARG A 97 -7.20 -36.26 5.24
C ARG A 97 -7.06 -37.23 4.06
N GLY A 98 -8.12 -37.95 3.71
CA GLY A 98 -8.12 -38.93 2.63
C GLY A 98 -7.28 -40.18 2.93
N VAL A 99 -7.00 -40.46 4.21
CA VAL A 99 -6.25 -41.66 4.62
C VAL A 99 -7.11 -42.91 4.53
N ILE A 100 -8.42 -42.77 4.76
CA ILE A 100 -9.43 -43.83 4.62
C ILE A 100 -10.54 -43.37 3.66
N SER A 101 -11.21 -44.31 2.99
CA SER A 101 -12.30 -43.98 2.07
C SER A 101 -13.60 -43.60 2.81
N SER A 102 -14.59 -43.09 2.06
CA SER A 102 -15.91 -42.78 2.65
C SER A 102 -16.61 -44.04 3.15
N GLU A 103 -16.50 -45.14 2.41
CA GLU A 103 -17.06 -46.45 2.76
C GLU A 103 -16.38 -47.03 4.00
N GLU A 104 -15.04 -46.95 4.07
CA GLU A 104 -14.28 -47.40 5.24
C GLU A 104 -14.64 -46.57 6.48
N PHE A 105 -14.75 -45.24 6.35
CA PHE A 105 -15.19 -44.38 7.44
C PHE A 105 -16.59 -44.77 7.95
N GLU A 106 -17.55 -44.99 7.04
CA GLU A 106 -18.91 -45.41 7.40
C GLU A 106 -18.92 -46.77 8.12
N GLU A 107 -18.10 -47.74 7.68
CA GLU A 107 -17.93 -49.02 8.36
C GLU A 107 -17.40 -48.83 9.79
N LYS A 108 -16.34 -48.02 9.97
CA LYS A 108 -15.76 -47.78 11.30
C LYS A 108 -16.72 -47.05 12.23
N MET A 109 -17.50 -46.10 11.71
CA MET A 109 -18.52 -45.40 12.49
C MET A 109 -19.69 -46.32 12.86
N SER A 110 -20.08 -47.22 11.96
CA SER A 110 -21.09 -48.25 12.27
C SER A 110 -20.59 -49.23 13.35
N PHE A 111 -19.31 -49.60 13.30
CA PHE A 111 -18.68 -50.42 14.35
C PHE A 111 -18.67 -49.72 15.72
N LEU A 112 -18.59 -48.39 15.74
CA LEU A 112 -18.73 -47.56 16.95
C LEU A 112 -20.20 -47.36 17.39
N GLY A 113 -21.17 -47.87 16.64
CA GLY A 113 -22.60 -47.84 16.98
C GLY A 113 -23.39 -46.68 16.37
N HIS A 114 -22.79 -45.87 15.48
CA HIS A 114 -23.50 -44.77 14.80
C HIS A 114 -24.39 -45.28 13.68
N ASN A 115 -25.58 -44.69 13.53
CA ASN A 115 -26.45 -44.98 12.39
C ASN A 115 -26.06 -44.13 11.18
N THR A 116 -26.58 -44.46 9.98
CA THR A 116 -26.24 -43.75 8.73
C THR A 116 -26.62 -42.27 8.75
N GLY A 117 -27.68 -41.90 9.46
CA GLY A 117 -28.09 -40.50 9.65
C GLY A 117 -27.10 -39.72 10.52
N ASP A 118 -26.69 -40.29 11.64
CA ASP A 118 -25.70 -39.68 12.54
C ASP A 118 -24.35 -39.50 11.83
N VAL A 119 -23.93 -40.50 11.04
CA VAL A 119 -22.71 -40.41 10.24
C VAL A 119 -22.80 -39.29 9.22
N ALA A 120 -23.94 -39.13 8.53
CA ALA A 120 -24.15 -38.03 7.60
C ALA A 120 -24.10 -36.66 8.30
N GLN A 121 -24.69 -36.54 9.49
CA GLN A 121 -24.64 -35.32 10.29
C GLN A 121 -23.23 -34.99 10.77
N LEU A 122 -22.44 -36.00 11.19
CA LEU A 122 -21.04 -35.81 11.57
C LEU A 122 -20.18 -35.37 10.39
N LYS A 123 -20.40 -35.93 9.20
CA LYS A 123 -19.74 -35.46 7.97
C LYS A 123 -20.05 -33.99 7.69
N GLU A 124 -21.30 -33.58 7.83
CA GLU A 124 -21.69 -32.17 7.65
C GLU A 124 -21.07 -31.26 8.72
N LEU A 125 -21.10 -31.69 9.99
CA LEU A 125 -20.53 -30.97 11.13
C LEU A 125 -19.03 -30.67 10.95
N THR A 126 -18.31 -31.54 10.26
CA THR A 126 -16.86 -31.38 10.06
C THR A 126 -16.46 -30.38 8.98
N GLN A 127 -17.40 -30.00 8.13
CA GLN A 127 -17.11 -29.07 7.05
C GLN A 127 -16.75 -27.71 7.64
N ILE A 128 -15.57 -27.21 7.28
CA ILE A 128 -15.10 -25.89 7.73
C ILE A 128 -15.98 -24.82 7.11
N ARG A 129 -16.53 -23.95 7.95
CA ARG A 129 -17.22 -22.72 7.52
C ARG A 129 -16.20 -21.63 7.26
N LEU A 130 -16.32 -20.94 6.12
CA LEU A 130 -15.43 -19.84 5.77
C LEU A 130 -15.71 -18.62 6.65
N ASP A 131 -14.66 -17.84 6.93
CA ASP A 131 -14.79 -16.61 7.69
C ASP A 131 -15.39 -15.47 6.83
N PRO A 132 -16.01 -14.44 7.45
CA PRO A 132 -16.65 -13.35 6.72
C PRO A 132 -15.75 -12.63 5.71
N ASN A 133 -14.45 -12.46 6.00
CA ASN A 133 -13.55 -11.73 5.11
C ASN A 133 -13.20 -12.56 3.87
N THR A 134 -13.03 -13.88 4.02
CA THR A 134 -12.82 -14.78 2.89
C THR A 134 -14.05 -14.83 1.99
N ILE A 135 -15.25 -14.96 2.58
CA ILE A 135 -16.52 -14.97 1.85
C ILE A 135 -16.69 -13.65 1.08
N SER A 136 -16.50 -12.51 1.75
CA SER A 136 -16.63 -11.18 1.13
C SER A 136 -15.72 -11.00 -0.08
N LYS A 137 -14.44 -11.39 0.03
CA LYS A 137 -13.47 -11.29 -1.08
C LYS A 137 -13.83 -12.20 -2.25
N LEU A 138 -14.29 -13.42 -1.99
CA LEU A 138 -14.76 -14.33 -3.04
C LEU A 138 -16.01 -13.79 -3.70
N TRP A 139 -16.98 -13.35 -2.90
CA TRP A 139 -18.25 -12.78 -3.34
C TRP A 139 -18.04 -11.56 -4.25
N LEU A 140 -17.20 -10.60 -3.87
CA LEU A 140 -16.88 -9.44 -4.72
C LEU A 140 -16.26 -9.85 -6.07
N ARG A 141 -15.46 -10.92 -6.11
CA ARG A 141 -14.86 -11.42 -7.37
C ARG A 141 -15.90 -11.99 -8.33
N ASN A 142 -16.90 -12.69 -7.81
CA ASN A 142 -18.00 -13.26 -8.58
C ASN A 142 -19.20 -13.56 -7.68
N LYS A 143 -20.14 -12.61 -7.59
CA LYS A 143 -21.29 -12.67 -6.68
C LYS A 143 -22.13 -13.92 -6.94
N THR A 144 -22.51 -14.16 -8.19
CA THR A 144 -23.34 -15.31 -8.58
C THR A 144 -22.70 -16.65 -8.23
N LYS A 145 -21.39 -16.80 -8.45
CA LYS A 145 -20.69 -18.05 -8.15
C LYS A 145 -20.61 -18.33 -6.65
N TRP A 146 -20.43 -17.30 -5.83
CA TRP A 146 -20.06 -17.43 -4.43
C TRP A 146 -21.13 -17.01 -3.42
N GLU A 147 -22.31 -16.58 -3.87
CA GLU A 147 -23.46 -16.19 -3.02
C GLU A 147 -23.80 -17.24 -1.96
N HIS A 148 -23.75 -18.52 -2.35
CA HIS A 148 -24.08 -19.64 -1.47
C HIS A 148 -23.19 -19.73 -0.22
N LEU A 149 -21.96 -19.17 -0.26
CA LEU A 149 -21.03 -19.20 0.87
C LEU A 149 -21.50 -18.33 2.05
N TRP A 150 -22.41 -17.38 1.84
CA TRP A 150 -23.03 -16.65 2.95
C TRP A 150 -23.82 -17.56 3.90
N LYS A 151 -24.25 -18.74 3.43
CA LYS A 151 -24.86 -19.78 4.27
C LYS A 151 -23.91 -20.25 5.38
N ASP A 152 -22.59 -20.22 5.17
CA ASP A 152 -21.62 -20.61 6.20
C ASP A 152 -21.74 -19.75 7.47
N LEU A 153 -22.03 -18.46 7.29
CA LEU A 153 -22.27 -17.54 8.40
C LEU A 153 -23.63 -17.81 9.06
N ALA A 154 -24.67 -18.08 8.27
CA ALA A 154 -25.98 -18.45 8.80
C ALA A 154 -25.90 -19.74 9.65
N ASP A 155 -25.19 -20.75 9.17
CA ASP A 155 -24.94 -22.00 9.88
C ASP A 155 -24.11 -21.81 11.16
N SER A 156 -23.29 -20.75 11.19
CA SER A 156 -22.51 -20.34 12.36
C SER A 156 -23.31 -19.46 13.33
N GLY A 157 -24.61 -19.26 13.10
CA GLY A 157 -25.51 -18.50 13.96
C GLY A 157 -25.51 -16.98 13.69
N VAL A 158 -25.00 -16.52 12.55
CA VAL A 158 -25.12 -15.13 12.13
C VAL A 158 -26.52 -14.90 11.55
N ASP A 159 -27.25 -13.97 12.17
CA ASP A 159 -28.59 -13.59 11.74
C ASP A 159 -28.63 -13.00 10.31
N PRO A 160 -29.70 -13.23 9.51
CA PRO A 160 -29.81 -12.72 8.14
C PRO A 160 -29.57 -11.22 7.98
N ASP A 161 -30.04 -10.38 8.91
CA ASP A 161 -29.83 -8.92 8.82
C ASP A 161 -28.34 -8.57 8.96
N ARG A 162 -27.60 -9.35 9.76
CA ARG A 162 -26.14 -9.19 9.90
C ARG A 162 -25.39 -9.65 8.67
N ILE A 163 -25.89 -10.67 7.96
CA ILE A 163 -25.32 -11.11 6.68
C ILE A 163 -25.46 -9.99 5.64
N ILE A 164 -26.62 -9.35 5.56
CA ILE A 164 -26.83 -8.18 4.69
C ILE A 164 -25.87 -7.04 5.08
N ALA A 165 -25.69 -6.77 6.37
CA ALA A 165 -24.73 -5.77 6.83
C ALA A 165 -23.28 -6.12 6.48
N LEU A 166 -22.90 -7.40 6.50
CA LEU A 166 -21.58 -7.86 6.08
C LEU A 166 -21.37 -7.78 4.56
N GLN A 167 -22.41 -8.06 3.77
CA GLN A 167 -22.40 -7.85 2.32
C GLN A 167 -22.18 -6.37 1.97
N GLU A 168 -22.84 -5.47 2.70
CA GLU A 168 -22.62 -4.03 2.56
C GLU A 168 -21.20 -3.64 3.00
N ALA A 169 -20.72 -4.15 4.13
CA ALA A 169 -19.38 -3.90 4.64
C ALA A 169 -18.25 -4.51 3.78
N ALA A 170 -18.57 -5.41 2.85
CA ALA A 170 -17.61 -5.89 1.86
C ALA A 170 -17.16 -4.75 0.93
N PHE A 171 -18.02 -3.76 0.68
CA PHE A 171 -17.65 -2.57 -0.07
C PHE A 171 -16.87 -1.60 0.82
N SER A 172 -15.79 -1.08 0.27
CA SER A 172 -14.94 -0.10 0.94
C SER A 172 -15.56 1.28 0.84
N ASN A 173 -15.63 1.98 1.97
CA ASN A 173 -15.84 3.42 1.98
C ASN A 173 -14.52 4.14 1.65
N PRO A 174 -14.58 5.36 1.08
CA PRO A 174 -13.39 6.18 0.90
C PRO A 174 -12.72 6.44 2.26
N SER A 175 -11.39 6.41 2.28
CA SER A 175 -10.63 6.85 3.44
C SER A 175 -10.78 8.36 3.63
N PRO A 176 -10.53 8.91 4.83
CA PRO A 176 -10.50 10.36 5.02
C PRO A 176 -9.53 11.07 4.05
N GLN A 177 -8.44 10.42 3.67
CA GLN A 177 -7.49 10.95 2.69
C GLN A 177 -8.09 11.00 1.28
N ASP A 178 -8.85 9.98 0.88
CA ASP A 178 -9.54 9.96 -0.41
C ASP A 178 -10.59 11.07 -0.48
N VAL A 179 -11.34 11.28 0.61
CA VAL A 179 -12.32 12.38 0.69
C VAL A 179 -11.62 13.74 0.51
N VAL A 180 -10.53 13.99 1.22
CA VAL A 180 -9.75 15.24 1.05
C VAL A 180 -9.23 15.38 -0.36
N PHE A 181 -8.74 14.29 -0.96
CA PHE A 181 -8.26 14.27 -2.34
C PHE A 181 -9.37 14.62 -3.34
N PHE A 182 -10.57 14.03 -3.20
CA PHE A 182 -11.72 14.33 -4.06
C PHE A 182 -12.17 15.78 -3.92
N MET A 183 -12.17 16.31 -2.68
CA MET A 183 -12.48 17.72 -2.44
C MET A 183 -11.44 18.64 -3.09
N GLY A 184 -10.15 18.33 -2.95
CA GLY A 184 -9.06 19.10 -3.53
C GLY A 184 -9.03 19.09 -5.07
N LYS A 185 -9.59 18.04 -5.68
CA LYS A 185 -9.76 17.91 -7.15
C LYS A 185 -11.11 18.39 -7.65
N GLU A 186 -11.90 19.07 -6.80
CA GLU A 186 -13.22 19.60 -7.17
C GLU A 186 -14.18 18.52 -7.72
N ALA A 187 -14.00 17.25 -7.31
CA ALA A 187 -14.76 16.12 -7.84
C ALA A 187 -16.23 16.09 -7.40
N PHE A 188 -16.55 16.82 -6.33
CA PHE A 188 -17.92 17.02 -5.84
C PHE A 188 -18.61 18.24 -6.47
N GLU A 189 -17.86 19.12 -7.14
CA GLU A 189 -18.36 20.40 -7.63
C GLU A 189 -18.80 20.27 -9.10
N GLU A 190 -20.11 20.19 -9.33
CA GLU A 190 -20.68 19.90 -10.66
C GLU A 190 -20.34 20.97 -11.73
N ASP A 191 -20.13 22.22 -11.31
CA ASP A 191 -19.67 23.31 -12.19
C ASP A 191 -18.25 23.02 -12.72
N SER A 192 -17.36 22.56 -11.85
CA SER A 192 -15.99 22.18 -12.17
C SER A 192 -15.96 20.91 -13.02
N VAL A 193 -16.76 19.90 -12.66
CA VAL A 193 -16.91 18.66 -13.44
C VAL A 193 -17.35 18.97 -14.87
N THR A 194 -18.33 19.86 -15.04
CA THR A 194 -18.83 20.25 -16.37
C THR A 194 -17.78 21.06 -17.14
N ARG A 195 -17.18 22.06 -16.50
CA ARG A 195 -16.20 22.96 -17.14
C ARG A 195 -14.96 22.21 -17.63
N TYR A 196 -14.43 21.29 -16.83
CA TYR A 196 -13.20 20.56 -17.15
C TYR A 196 -13.46 19.20 -17.80
N GLY A 197 -14.72 18.80 -17.95
CA GLY A 197 -15.09 17.51 -18.53
C GLY A 197 -14.62 16.32 -17.70
N LEU A 198 -14.69 16.40 -16.37
CA LEU A 198 -14.12 15.38 -15.47
C LEU A 198 -14.85 14.02 -15.55
N ASP A 199 -16.07 13.99 -16.07
CA ASP A 199 -16.85 12.78 -16.36
C ASP A 199 -16.56 12.20 -17.76
N ALA A 200 -15.70 12.83 -18.56
CA ALA A 200 -15.39 12.37 -19.91
C ALA A 200 -14.85 10.93 -19.88
N GLU A 201 -15.28 10.12 -20.85
CA GLU A 201 -14.86 8.73 -21.03
C GLU A 201 -15.19 7.76 -19.87
N PHE A 202 -15.92 8.19 -18.83
CA PHE A 202 -16.32 7.33 -17.72
C PHE A 202 -17.13 6.10 -18.19
N ASP A 203 -18.04 6.29 -19.15
CA ASP A 203 -18.88 5.23 -19.72
C ASP A 203 -18.08 4.15 -20.49
N ARG A 204 -16.79 4.40 -20.78
CA ARG A 204 -15.91 3.40 -21.41
C ARG A 204 -15.26 2.45 -20.41
N LEU A 205 -15.40 2.71 -19.12
CA LEU A 205 -14.80 1.89 -18.07
C LEU A 205 -15.54 0.58 -17.90
N ASP A 206 -14.78 -0.50 -17.71
CA ASP A 206 -15.30 -1.75 -17.18
C ASP A 206 -15.42 -1.61 -15.64
N LEU A 207 -16.58 -1.12 -15.20
CA LEU A 207 -16.90 -0.94 -13.77
C LEU A 207 -16.81 -2.23 -12.95
N SER A 208 -16.82 -3.41 -13.59
CA SER A 208 -16.69 -4.68 -12.89
C SER A 208 -15.35 -4.81 -12.15
N TRP A 209 -14.29 -4.11 -12.58
CA TRP A 209 -13.02 -4.09 -11.85
C TRP A 209 -13.10 -3.31 -10.55
N PHE A 210 -13.81 -2.19 -10.53
CA PHE A 210 -14.08 -1.43 -9.31
C PHE A 210 -14.92 -2.25 -8.34
N GLU A 211 -15.99 -2.87 -8.84
CA GLU A 211 -16.87 -3.71 -8.02
C GLU A 211 -16.11 -4.90 -7.39
N ARG A 212 -15.24 -5.58 -8.16
CA ARG A 212 -14.38 -6.66 -7.65
C ARG A 212 -13.35 -6.18 -6.63
N ALA A 213 -12.95 -4.92 -6.69
CA ALA A 213 -12.10 -4.27 -5.70
C ALA A 213 -12.88 -3.79 -4.47
N GLY A 214 -14.21 -3.98 -4.44
CA GLY A 214 -15.08 -3.49 -3.37
C GLY A 214 -15.40 -2.00 -3.47
N VAL A 215 -15.26 -1.39 -4.64
CA VAL A 215 -15.59 0.03 -4.88
C VAL A 215 -16.93 0.12 -5.58
N LYS A 216 -17.87 0.86 -4.98
CA LYS A 216 -19.18 1.14 -5.59
C LYS A 216 -19.06 2.13 -6.75
N GLU A 217 -20.05 2.14 -7.64
CA GLU A 217 -20.03 2.96 -8.86
C GLU A 217 -19.95 4.46 -8.58
N ASP A 218 -20.69 4.95 -7.59
CA ASP A 218 -20.64 6.34 -7.14
C ASP A 218 -19.23 6.75 -6.69
N LEU A 219 -18.56 5.88 -5.93
CA LEU A 219 -17.18 6.09 -5.52
C LEU A 219 -16.20 5.96 -6.69
N ALA A 220 -16.41 5.02 -7.61
CA ALA A 220 -15.62 4.89 -8.83
C ALA A 220 -15.66 6.18 -9.66
N LYS A 221 -16.82 6.83 -9.72
CA LYS A 221 -17.01 8.11 -10.39
C LYS A 221 -16.19 9.23 -9.74
N LEU A 222 -16.12 9.29 -8.41
CA LEU A 222 -15.29 10.28 -7.69
C LEU A 222 -13.78 10.05 -7.92
N TYR A 223 -13.35 8.79 -7.89
CA TYR A 223 -11.98 8.43 -8.25
C TYR A 223 -11.67 8.84 -9.68
N TRP A 224 -12.60 8.62 -10.62
CA TRP A 224 -12.45 9.06 -12.00
C TRP A 224 -12.37 10.58 -12.10
N ARG A 225 -13.30 11.33 -11.52
CA ARG A 225 -13.24 12.81 -11.56
C ARG A 225 -11.90 13.36 -11.03
N SER A 226 -11.28 12.66 -10.08
CA SER A 226 -10.02 13.06 -9.44
C SER A 226 -8.75 12.50 -10.09
N HIS A 227 -8.84 11.62 -11.10
CA HIS A 227 -7.68 10.94 -11.68
C HIS A 227 -6.93 11.79 -12.72
N TRP A 228 -7.58 12.82 -13.25
CA TRP A 228 -7.05 13.61 -14.37
C TRP A 228 -5.77 14.35 -14.00
N GLN A 229 -4.86 14.45 -14.98
CA GLN A 229 -3.68 15.29 -14.88
C GLN A 229 -3.96 16.62 -15.55
N HIS A 230 -3.87 17.70 -14.78
CA HIS A 230 -4.04 19.05 -15.28
C HIS A 230 -2.71 19.60 -15.82
N PRO A 231 -2.74 20.56 -16.78
CA PRO A 231 -1.54 21.19 -17.28
C PRO A 231 -0.71 21.79 -16.15
N ALA A 232 0.61 21.74 -16.29
CA ALA A 232 1.55 22.36 -15.37
C ALA A 232 1.54 23.88 -15.51
N PHE A 233 2.08 24.57 -14.49
CA PHE A 233 2.13 26.04 -14.45
C PHE A 233 2.74 26.67 -15.72
N ARG A 234 3.77 26.05 -16.30
CA ARG A 234 4.42 26.56 -17.53
C ARG A 234 3.52 26.49 -18.77
N GLU A 235 2.70 25.45 -18.85
CA GLU A 235 1.72 25.31 -19.94
C GLU A 235 0.60 26.32 -19.76
N MET A 236 0.12 26.50 -18.53
CA MET A 236 -0.93 27.46 -18.20
C MET A 236 -0.52 28.91 -18.49
N THR A 237 0.69 29.31 -18.09
CA THR A 237 1.23 30.64 -18.44
C THR A 237 1.39 30.84 -19.95
N THR A 238 1.74 29.78 -20.70
CA THR A 238 1.80 29.82 -22.16
C THR A 238 0.40 30.02 -22.78
N LEU A 239 -0.62 29.31 -22.28
CA LEU A 239 -2.01 29.50 -22.70
C LEU A 239 -2.48 30.93 -22.43
N LEU A 240 -2.15 31.46 -21.25
CA LEU A 240 -2.48 32.83 -20.85
C LEU A 240 -1.85 33.86 -21.81
N HIS A 241 -0.57 33.74 -22.12
CA HIS A 241 0.13 34.65 -23.03
C HIS A 241 -0.39 34.58 -24.47
N ARG A 242 -0.93 33.42 -24.88
CA ARG A 242 -1.55 33.24 -26.20
C ARG A 242 -3.00 33.71 -26.25
N GLY A 243 -3.58 34.09 -25.10
CA GLY A 243 -4.97 34.53 -25.01
C GLY A 243 -5.97 33.37 -25.12
N GLU A 244 -5.52 32.13 -24.96
CA GLU A 244 -6.40 30.94 -24.96
C GLU A 244 -7.18 30.81 -23.63
N ILE A 245 -6.67 31.46 -22.58
CA ILE A 245 -7.30 31.55 -21.26
C ILE A 245 -7.15 32.96 -20.69
N THR A 246 -7.95 33.28 -19.68
CA THR A 246 -7.95 34.55 -18.95
C THR A 246 -7.24 34.43 -17.59
N PRO A 247 -6.93 35.55 -16.92
CA PRO A 247 -6.47 35.53 -15.53
C PRO A 247 -7.44 34.85 -14.54
N ASP A 248 -8.75 34.91 -14.82
CA ASP A 248 -9.76 34.23 -13.99
C ASP A 248 -9.69 32.70 -14.18
N ASP A 249 -9.47 32.24 -15.42
CA ASP A 249 -9.20 30.81 -15.68
C ASP A 249 -7.95 30.31 -14.93
N MET A 250 -6.90 31.14 -14.85
CA MET A 250 -5.71 30.84 -14.03
C MET A 250 -6.05 30.73 -12.54
N SER A 251 -6.91 31.62 -12.03
CA SER A 251 -7.39 31.57 -10.64
C SER A 251 -8.10 30.26 -10.33
N ASP A 252 -9.01 29.85 -11.22
CA ASP A 252 -9.74 28.59 -11.10
C ASP A 252 -8.82 27.36 -11.20
N TRP A 253 -7.84 27.41 -12.10
CA TRP A 253 -6.85 26.34 -12.24
C TRP A 253 -6.01 26.17 -10.96
N TYR A 254 -5.57 27.26 -10.31
CA TYR A 254 -4.83 27.16 -9.05
C TYR A 254 -5.60 26.43 -7.95
N ARG A 255 -6.93 26.60 -7.91
CA ARG A 255 -7.80 25.86 -6.99
C ARG A 255 -7.77 24.37 -7.34
N LEU A 256 -7.99 24.03 -8.60
CA LEU A 256 -8.02 22.65 -9.12
C LEU A 256 -6.70 21.87 -8.89
N VAL A 257 -5.56 22.54 -8.98
CA VAL A 257 -4.23 21.95 -8.69
C VAL A 257 -3.75 22.18 -7.26
N GLU A 258 -4.64 22.63 -6.37
CA GLU A 258 -4.41 22.76 -4.93
C GLU A 258 -3.27 23.71 -4.55
N ILE A 259 -3.03 24.76 -5.36
CA ILE A 259 -2.08 25.82 -5.03
C ILE A 259 -2.68 26.72 -3.93
N PRO A 260 -2.01 26.90 -2.78
CA PRO A 260 -2.52 27.71 -1.68
C PRO A 260 -2.78 29.17 -2.09
N PRO A 261 -3.87 29.80 -1.62
CA PRO A 261 -4.22 31.18 -1.99
C PRO A 261 -3.08 32.20 -1.85
N HIS A 262 -2.21 32.03 -0.83
CA HIS A 262 -1.06 32.89 -0.59
C HIS A 262 -0.12 33.05 -1.80
N TRP A 263 0.00 32.01 -2.63
CA TRP A 263 0.94 31.98 -3.75
C TRP A 263 0.31 32.40 -5.08
N ARG A 264 -1.01 32.39 -5.22
CA ARG A 264 -1.70 32.54 -6.51
C ARG A 264 -1.37 33.85 -7.20
N ASP A 265 -1.57 34.98 -6.51
CA ASP A 265 -1.27 36.31 -7.05
C ASP A 265 0.23 36.48 -7.35
N LYS A 266 1.10 35.89 -6.53
CA LYS A 266 2.55 35.95 -6.70
C LYS A 266 2.99 35.20 -7.95
N LEU A 267 2.48 33.98 -8.15
CA LEU A 267 2.74 33.18 -9.34
C LEU A 267 2.17 33.83 -10.59
N THR A 268 0.96 34.38 -10.52
CA THR A 268 0.37 35.14 -11.63
C THR A 268 1.22 36.36 -11.99
N SER A 269 1.71 37.11 -10.98
CA SER A 269 2.53 38.31 -11.23
C SER A 269 3.84 38.03 -11.97
N ILE A 270 4.39 36.82 -11.85
CA ILE A 270 5.62 36.40 -12.53
C ILE A 270 5.33 35.57 -13.79
N SER A 271 4.08 35.52 -14.24
CA SER A 271 3.73 34.77 -15.46
C SER A 271 4.38 35.41 -16.69
N TRP A 272 4.44 36.75 -16.75
CA TRP A 272 5.07 37.48 -17.85
C TRP A 272 6.58 37.60 -17.67
N ASP A 273 7.30 37.37 -18.77
CA ASP A 273 8.73 37.59 -18.83
C ASP A 273 9.07 39.08 -18.71
N LEU A 274 10.14 39.37 -17.97
CA LEU A 274 10.78 40.68 -17.97
C LEU A 274 11.66 40.84 -19.21
N PRO A 275 11.96 42.09 -19.63
CA PRO A 275 12.88 42.32 -20.74
C PRO A 275 14.20 41.57 -20.54
N ASN A 276 14.58 40.78 -21.53
CA ASN A 276 15.80 39.99 -21.47
C ASN A 276 17.04 40.90 -21.67
N ARG A 277 18.23 40.34 -21.50
CA ARG A 277 19.49 41.10 -21.60
C ARG A 277 19.72 41.78 -22.96
N ILE A 278 19.16 41.24 -24.05
CA ILE A 278 19.27 41.81 -25.39
C ILE A 278 18.36 43.04 -25.47
N GLU A 279 17.11 42.91 -25.03
CA GLU A 279 16.14 44.00 -25.01
C GLU A 279 16.60 45.14 -24.12
N LEU A 280 17.07 44.86 -22.89
CA LEU A 280 17.64 45.86 -21.99
C LEU A 280 18.82 46.61 -22.63
N ARG A 281 19.70 45.90 -23.34
CA ARG A 281 20.81 46.51 -24.07
C ARG A 281 20.33 47.38 -25.24
N MET A 282 19.28 46.96 -25.94
CA MET A 282 18.68 47.76 -27.01
C MET A 282 18.05 49.03 -26.46
N MET A 283 17.31 48.94 -25.35
CA MET A 283 16.76 50.09 -24.65
C MET A 283 17.85 51.08 -24.26
N ALA A 284 18.95 50.58 -23.66
CA ALA A 284 20.12 51.39 -23.32
C ALA A 284 20.76 52.04 -24.56
N ARG A 285 20.88 51.27 -25.66
CA ARG A 285 21.45 51.77 -26.93
C ARG A 285 20.66 52.91 -27.55
N PHE A 286 19.34 52.88 -27.43
CA PHE A 286 18.47 53.95 -27.93
C PHE A 286 18.26 55.07 -26.91
N GLY A 287 18.94 55.05 -25.76
CA GLY A 287 18.81 56.06 -24.73
C GLY A 287 17.42 56.10 -24.09
N LEU A 288 16.69 54.97 -24.08
CA LEU A 288 15.33 54.88 -23.56
C LEU A 288 15.27 54.64 -22.04
N VAL A 289 16.41 54.29 -21.44
CA VAL A 289 16.52 53.90 -20.02
C VAL A 289 17.83 54.42 -19.43
N ASP A 290 17.86 54.60 -18.11
CA ASP A 290 19.04 55.02 -17.33
C ASP A 290 19.72 53.83 -16.61
N LYS A 291 20.81 54.11 -15.91
CA LYS A 291 21.59 53.08 -15.19
C LYS A 291 20.78 52.46 -14.06
N GLU A 292 20.04 53.27 -13.33
CA GLU A 292 19.21 52.88 -12.19
C GLU A 292 18.15 51.86 -12.63
N PHE A 293 17.45 52.14 -13.74
CA PHE A 293 16.51 51.20 -14.34
C PHE A 293 17.19 49.88 -14.71
N LEU A 294 18.35 49.92 -15.37
CA LEU A 294 19.08 48.71 -15.75
C LEU A 294 19.51 47.89 -14.53
N VAL A 295 20.00 48.51 -13.46
CA VAL A 295 20.38 47.82 -12.23
C VAL A 295 19.17 47.13 -11.58
N GLU A 296 18.02 47.80 -11.53
CA GLU A 296 16.79 47.22 -10.96
C GLU A 296 16.25 46.08 -11.84
N GLN A 297 16.25 46.22 -13.17
CA GLN A 297 15.84 45.12 -14.06
C GLN A 297 16.79 43.93 -13.95
N LEU A 298 18.11 44.17 -13.85
CA LEU A 298 19.10 43.13 -13.64
C LEU A 298 18.90 42.40 -12.31
N LYS A 299 18.49 43.11 -11.24
CA LYS A 299 18.07 42.51 -9.97
C LYS A 299 16.82 41.62 -10.16
N ASN A 300 15.81 42.10 -10.87
CA ASN A 300 14.55 41.37 -11.06
C ASN A 300 14.70 40.08 -11.88
N VAL A 301 15.63 40.06 -12.85
CA VAL A 301 15.99 38.82 -13.58
C VAL A 301 16.97 37.91 -12.80
N GLY A 302 17.32 38.27 -11.56
CA GLY A 302 18.12 37.45 -10.66
C GLY A 302 19.65 37.57 -10.81
N LEU A 303 20.17 38.61 -11.48
CA LEU A 303 21.61 38.83 -11.50
C LEU A 303 22.13 39.14 -10.09
N ARG A 304 23.26 38.55 -9.71
CA ARG A 304 23.93 38.79 -8.41
C ARG A 304 24.34 40.26 -8.28
N GLU A 305 24.20 40.80 -7.07
CA GLU A 305 24.34 42.24 -6.76
C GLU A 305 25.65 42.85 -7.23
N ASP A 306 26.77 42.18 -7.00
CA ASP A 306 28.13 42.60 -7.37
C ASP A 306 28.34 42.75 -8.89
N PHE A 307 27.48 42.15 -9.72
CA PHE A 307 27.56 42.28 -11.18
C PHE A 307 26.57 43.26 -11.77
N ARG A 308 25.59 43.76 -11.01
CA ARG A 308 24.51 44.58 -11.57
C ARG A 308 25.03 45.90 -12.10
N ASP A 309 25.87 46.56 -11.32
CA ASP A 309 26.43 47.88 -11.65
C ASP A 309 27.31 47.83 -12.91
N ILE A 310 28.28 46.92 -12.92
CA ILE A 310 29.20 46.77 -14.07
C ILE A 310 28.50 46.25 -15.33
N ALA A 311 27.44 45.44 -15.19
CA ALA A 311 26.65 45.00 -16.34
C ALA A 311 25.79 46.14 -16.90
N ALA A 312 25.25 47.01 -16.05
CA ALA A 312 24.54 48.21 -16.47
C ALA A 312 25.49 49.19 -17.19
N ASP A 313 26.70 49.42 -16.65
CA ASP A 313 27.75 50.20 -17.31
C ASP A 313 28.07 49.65 -18.70
N MET A 314 28.25 48.33 -18.81
CA MET A 314 28.52 47.67 -20.09
C MET A 314 27.39 47.95 -21.11
N MET A 315 26.12 47.82 -20.71
CA MET A 315 24.98 48.06 -21.60
C MET A 315 24.93 49.51 -22.08
N LEU A 316 25.16 50.47 -21.18
CA LEU A 316 25.20 51.90 -21.50
C LEU A 316 26.37 52.26 -22.44
N VAL A 317 27.59 51.80 -22.13
CA VAL A 317 28.78 52.02 -22.96
C VAL A 317 28.54 51.53 -24.39
N MET A 318 27.96 50.33 -24.57
CA MET A 318 27.65 49.80 -25.89
C MET A 318 26.68 50.72 -26.67
N GLY A 319 25.78 51.37 -25.96
CA GLY A 319 24.83 52.33 -26.51
C GLY A 319 25.47 53.63 -26.95
N ILE A 320 26.05 54.35 -25.98
CA ILE A 320 26.47 55.74 -26.18
C ILE A 320 27.81 55.86 -26.93
N ARG A 321 28.68 54.83 -26.86
CA ARG A 321 30.03 54.91 -27.46
C ARG A 321 29.97 55.25 -28.95
N THR A 322 29.12 54.56 -29.70
CA THR A 322 29.07 54.71 -31.16
C THR A 322 28.52 56.09 -31.53
N ASP A 323 27.48 56.55 -30.85
CA ASP A 323 26.89 57.88 -31.05
C ASP A 323 27.90 58.99 -30.74
N LEU A 324 28.46 58.99 -29.53
CA LEU A 324 29.41 60.02 -29.10
C LEU A 324 30.68 60.02 -29.96
N SER A 325 31.20 58.85 -30.35
CA SER A 325 32.33 58.77 -31.29
C SER A 325 32.00 59.40 -32.63
N THR A 326 30.79 59.17 -33.14
CA THR A 326 30.34 59.71 -34.43
C THR A 326 30.18 61.22 -34.35
N ARG A 327 29.45 61.72 -33.35
CA ARG A 327 29.22 63.16 -33.12
C ARG A 327 30.55 63.90 -32.93
N TYR A 328 31.47 63.33 -32.16
CA TYR A 328 32.82 63.90 -31.98
C TYR A 328 33.61 63.92 -33.28
N SER A 329 33.67 62.80 -34.01
CA SER A 329 34.43 62.71 -35.28
C SER A 329 33.93 63.65 -36.37
N LYS A 330 32.64 63.99 -36.35
CA LYS A 330 32.00 64.94 -37.27
C LYS A 330 32.10 66.40 -36.81
N GLY A 331 32.71 66.66 -35.65
CA GLY A 331 32.80 67.99 -35.05
C GLY A 331 31.46 68.53 -34.51
N TRP A 332 30.45 67.68 -34.34
CA TRP A 332 29.16 68.05 -33.75
C TRP A 332 29.23 68.17 -32.22
N LEU A 333 30.28 67.61 -31.62
CA LEU A 333 30.55 67.64 -30.20
C LEU A 333 32.06 67.87 -30.02
N ASP A 334 32.44 68.76 -29.11
CA ASP A 334 33.84 68.94 -28.71
C ASP A 334 34.20 68.02 -27.53
N ALA A 335 35.46 68.08 -27.07
CA ALA A 335 35.90 67.21 -25.98
C ALA A 335 35.17 67.51 -24.66
N ALA A 336 34.82 68.77 -24.40
CA ALA A 336 34.05 69.14 -23.21
C ALA A 336 32.64 68.54 -23.28
N GLY A 337 31.98 68.62 -24.44
CA GLY A 337 30.68 68.03 -24.69
C GLY A 337 30.69 66.51 -24.58
N VAL A 338 31.73 65.81 -25.06
CA VAL A 338 31.85 64.35 -24.86
C VAL A 338 31.87 64.02 -23.36
N ARG A 339 32.63 64.77 -22.57
CA ARG A 339 32.72 64.57 -21.12
C ARG A 339 31.37 64.81 -20.44
N GLU A 340 30.68 65.86 -20.82
CA GLU A 340 29.37 66.20 -20.28
C GLU A 340 28.34 65.08 -20.56
N GLU A 341 28.27 64.58 -21.78
CA GLU A 341 27.35 63.50 -22.16
C GLU A 341 27.68 62.19 -21.43
N ILE A 342 28.96 61.86 -21.24
CA ILE A 342 29.39 60.70 -20.43
C ILE A 342 28.96 60.87 -18.97
N ASN A 343 29.15 62.05 -18.39
CA ASN A 343 28.73 62.31 -17.01
C ASN A 343 27.20 62.21 -16.84
N LYS A 344 26.43 62.65 -17.85
CA LYS A 344 24.96 62.52 -17.87
C LYS A 344 24.49 61.07 -18.01
N SER A 345 25.32 60.17 -18.56
CA SER A 345 24.93 58.77 -18.80
C SER A 345 24.89 57.89 -17.55
N GLY A 346 25.38 58.38 -16.41
CA GLY A 346 25.39 57.64 -15.15
C GLY A 346 26.48 56.56 -15.05
N LEU A 347 27.40 56.49 -16.01
CA LEU A 347 28.53 55.56 -15.97
C LEU A 347 29.41 55.75 -14.72
N SER A 348 29.93 54.66 -14.18
CA SER A 348 30.94 54.73 -13.11
C SER A 348 32.17 55.52 -13.56
N ASP A 349 32.79 56.27 -12.65
CA ASP A 349 33.89 57.19 -12.96
C ASP A 349 35.05 56.54 -13.73
N ASP A 350 35.45 55.31 -13.37
CA ASP A 350 36.50 54.57 -14.08
C ASP A 350 36.08 54.26 -15.54
N ILE A 351 34.86 53.75 -15.71
CA ILE A 351 34.33 53.37 -17.02
C ILE A 351 34.10 54.60 -17.90
N GLY A 352 33.52 55.67 -17.35
CA GLY A 352 33.34 56.94 -18.03
C GLY A 352 34.68 57.56 -18.45
N SER A 353 35.68 57.51 -17.58
CA SER A 353 37.04 57.99 -17.88
C SER A 353 37.70 57.19 -19.00
N ARG A 354 37.57 55.86 -18.98
CA ARG A 354 38.08 54.99 -20.04
C ARG A 354 37.36 55.23 -21.37
N LEU A 355 36.04 55.38 -21.35
CA LEU A 355 35.24 55.67 -22.54
C LEU A 355 35.62 57.03 -23.14
N PHE A 356 35.76 58.06 -22.32
CA PHE A 356 36.21 59.38 -22.76
C PHE A 356 37.56 59.31 -23.47
N GLN A 357 38.54 58.64 -22.85
CA GLN A 357 39.86 58.45 -23.45
C GLN A 357 39.76 57.70 -24.79
N TRP A 358 38.89 56.69 -24.86
CA TRP A 358 38.68 55.94 -26.10
C TRP A 358 38.13 56.82 -27.23
N ILE A 359 37.14 57.67 -26.94
CA ILE A 359 36.50 58.51 -27.95
C ILE A 359 37.47 59.61 -28.42
N VAL A 360 38.08 60.34 -27.49
CA VAL A 360 38.85 61.56 -27.78
C VAL A 360 40.28 61.27 -28.22
N LYS A 361 40.97 60.26 -27.64
CA LYS A 361 42.36 59.96 -28.02
C LYS A 361 42.48 59.17 -29.34
N ASN A 362 41.54 58.26 -29.64
CA ASN A 362 41.65 57.45 -30.87
C ASN A 362 41.21 58.17 -32.15
N THR A 363 40.58 59.34 -32.03
CA THR A 363 40.13 60.15 -33.18
C THR A 363 41.12 61.24 -33.56
N GLY A 364 42.13 61.50 -32.73
CA GLY A 364 42.91 62.74 -32.75
C GLY A 364 44.23 62.78 -33.55
N THR A 365 44.84 61.68 -33.99
CA THR A 365 46.22 61.79 -34.55
C THR A 365 46.56 60.95 -35.78
N ASP A 366 46.01 59.75 -35.99
CA ASP A 366 46.64 58.85 -36.99
C ASP A 366 45.96 58.80 -38.37
N ARG A 367 44.73 59.30 -38.53
CA ARG A 367 44.03 59.24 -39.83
C ARG A 367 44.37 60.39 -40.78
N VAL A 368 44.67 61.58 -40.26
CA VAL A 368 44.86 62.77 -41.09
C VAL A 368 46.28 62.85 -41.67
N GLU A 369 47.28 62.26 -41.01
CA GLU A 369 48.66 62.25 -41.52
C GLU A 369 48.85 61.25 -42.67
N LYS A 370 48.22 60.06 -42.63
CA LYS A 370 48.39 59.04 -43.68
C LYS A 370 47.74 59.38 -45.02
N GLU A 371 46.65 60.16 -45.05
CA GLU A 371 46.03 60.56 -46.32
C GLU A 371 46.74 61.76 -46.98
N ARG A 372 47.43 62.60 -46.20
CA ARG A 372 48.23 63.71 -46.74
C ARG A 372 49.54 63.26 -47.41
N ASP A 373 50.02 62.07 -47.09
CA ASP A 373 51.27 61.51 -47.65
C ASP A 373 51.05 60.75 -48.97
N LEU A 374 49.79 60.50 -49.37
CA LEU A 374 49.45 59.84 -50.64
C LEU A 374 49.21 60.81 -51.80
N THR A 375 49.34 62.13 -51.57
CA THR A 375 49.09 63.18 -52.57
C THR A 375 50.24 64.18 -52.72
N LYS A 376 51.49 63.78 -52.44
CA LYS A 376 52.69 64.56 -52.76
C LYS A 376 53.57 63.89 -53.79
#